data_AF-A0A9D3LL93-F1
#
_entry.id   AF-A0A9D3LL93-F1
#
_cell.length_a   1.000
_cell.length_b   1.000
_cell.length_c   1.000
_cell.angle_alpha   90.00
_cell.angle_beta   90.00
_cell.angle_gamma   90.00
#
_symmetry.space_group_name_H-M   'P 1'
#
loop_
_entity.id
_entity.type
_entity.pdbx_description
1 polymer ?
#
loop_
_entity_poly.entity_id
_entity_poly.type
_entity_poly.pdbx_seq_one_letter_code
_entity_poly.pdbx_strand_id
1 'polypeptide(L)'
;MAFLQGLDSHIVIVGCGISGIGAAQKLLNQGFHNVRILEATGRCGGRIRTGRIGSKTVEIGANWIHGPCQDNPVFRLACRYDLLDAASTSEENQAVDVGGHPPYVSNWFSSSGRRLDPELTEPAAALFQSLLLECQDFHASGGSPHPAWGVREGPGAGPGRGRVAGRRGGGQGPRARHDERAAQAGVLHQRHPLHG
;
A
#
# COMPACT_ATOMS: atom_id res chain seq x y z
N MET A 1 17.53 34.83 16.01
CA MET A 1 16.14 34.37 15.87
C MET A 1 15.87 34.16 14.39
N ALA A 2 15.68 32.91 13.95
CA ALA A 2 15.37 32.59 12.55
C ALA A 2 13.90 32.91 12.29
N PHE A 3 13.63 33.83 11.36
CA PHE A 3 12.28 34.23 11.00
C PHE A 3 11.47 33.02 10.48
N LEU A 4 10.17 33.02 10.80
CA LEU A 4 9.12 32.11 10.32
C LEU A 4 8.86 32.25 8.81
N GLN A 5 9.89 32.45 7.97
CA GLN A 5 9.75 32.76 6.55
C GLN A 5 9.03 31.65 5.74
N GLY A 6 8.88 30.45 6.32
CA GLY A 6 8.15 29.36 5.68
C GLY A 6 6.62 29.45 5.80
N LEU A 7 6.07 29.96 6.90
CA LEU A 7 4.64 29.75 7.22
C LEU A 7 3.67 30.51 6.30
N ASP A 8 4.12 31.60 5.69
CA ASP A 8 3.35 32.40 4.72
C ASP A 8 3.47 31.88 3.28
N SER A 9 4.23 30.79 3.06
CA SER A 9 4.45 30.24 1.71
C SER A 9 3.15 29.75 1.08
N HIS A 10 2.91 30.13 -0.18
CA HIS A 10 1.86 29.55 -1.02
C HIS A 10 2.32 28.17 -1.50
N ILE A 11 1.65 27.11 -1.05
CA ILE A 11 2.01 25.73 -1.40
C ILE A 11 0.90 25.13 -2.26
N VAL A 12 1.27 24.65 -3.44
CA VAL A 12 0.37 23.93 -4.34
C VAL A 12 0.79 22.47 -4.41
N ILE A 13 -0.14 21.57 -4.10
CA ILE A 13 0.01 20.12 -4.20
C ILE A 13 -0.74 19.66 -5.44
N VAL A 14 -0.07 18.94 -6.34
CA VAL A 14 -0.69 18.38 -7.55
C VAL A 14 -1.09 16.93 -7.28
N GLY A 15 -2.40 16.68 -7.34
CA GLY A 15 -3.04 15.39 -7.09
C GLY A 15 -3.63 15.27 -5.68
N CYS A 16 -4.92 14.96 -5.58
CA CYS A 16 -5.64 14.67 -4.33
C CYS A 16 -5.69 13.16 -4.04
N GLY A 17 -4.59 12.44 -4.28
CA GLY A 17 -4.42 11.05 -3.85
C GLY A 17 -4.01 10.95 -2.37
N ILE A 18 -3.82 9.72 -1.87
CA ILE A 18 -3.37 9.49 -0.49
C ILE A 18 -2.06 10.22 -0.15
N SER A 19 -1.13 10.30 -1.10
CA SER A 19 0.13 11.05 -0.95
C SER A 19 -0.10 12.56 -0.85
N GLY A 20 -0.94 13.13 -1.71
CA GLY A 20 -1.25 14.56 -1.72
C GLY A 20 -1.99 15.01 -0.48
N ILE A 21 -3.00 14.24 -0.05
CA ILE A 21 -3.73 14.49 1.20
C ILE A 21 -2.79 14.34 2.41
N GLY A 22 -1.93 13.31 2.43
CA GLY A 22 -0.93 13.13 3.48
C GLY A 22 0.08 14.28 3.56
N ALA A 23 0.53 14.79 2.41
CA ALA A 23 1.40 15.96 2.34
C ALA A 23 0.69 17.22 2.88
N ALA A 24 -0.55 17.46 2.46
CA ALA A 24 -1.35 18.59 2.94
C ALA A 24 -1.55 18.54 4.45
N GLN A 25 -1.96 17.38 4.99
CA GLN A 25 -2.12 17.16 6.43
C GLN A 25 -0.81 17.48 7.18
N LYS A 26 0.33 16.97 6.69
CA LYS A 26 1.62 17.20 7.32
C LYS A 26 2.02 18.67 7.31
N LEU A 27 1.79 19.39 6.22
CA LEU A 27 2.05 20.84 6.11
C LEU A 27 1.17 21.64 7.06
N LEU A 28 -0.13 21.36 7.09
CA LEU A 28 -1.07 22.01 8.01
C LEU A 28 -0.66 21.80 9.47
N ASN A 29 -0.27 20.57 9.84
CA ASN A 29 0.21 20.25 11.19
C ASN A 29 1.53 20.93 11.56
N GLN A 30 2.31 21.40 10.57
CA GLN A 30 3.54 22.17 10.77
C GLN A 30 3.29 23.69 10.76
N GLY A 31 2.02 24.13 10.70
CA GLY A 31 1.62 25.54 10.75
C GLY A 31 1.56 26.24 9.40
N PHE A 32 1.73 25.54 8.28
CA PHE A 32 1.53 26.14 6.96
C PHE A 32 0.04 26.25 6.68
N HIS A 33 -0.49 27.45 6.51
CA HIS A 33 -1.94 27.66 6.34
C HIS A 33 -2.38 27.86 4.89
N ASN A 34 -1.43 28.16 4.00
CA ASN A 34 -1.69 28.55 2.62
C ASN A 34 -1.39 27.39 1.66
N VAL A 35 -2.09 26.28 1.87
CA VAL A 35 -1.92 25.03 1.12
C VAL A 35 -3.15 24.79 0.24
N ARG A 36 -2.94 24.53 -1.05
CA ARG A 36 -4.01 24.17 -2.01
C ARG A 36 -3.68 22.86 -2.71
N ILE A 37 -4.68 22.02 -2.92
CA ILE A 37 -4.56 20.79 -3.70
C ILE A 37 -5.27 21.00 -5.05
N LEU A 38 -4.59 20.68 -6.15
CA LEU A 38 -5.16 20.64 -7.49
C LEU A 38 -5.34 19.20 -7.91
N GLU A 39 -6.58 18.80 -8.17
CA GLU A 39 -6.93 17.45 -8.64
C GLU A 39 -7.49 17.53 -10.04
N ALA A 40 -6.99 16.68 -10.94
CA ALA A 40 -7.41 16.68 -12.34
C ALA A 40 -8.84 16.15 -12.51
N THR A 41 -9.30 15.29 -11.58
CA THR A 41 -10.63 14.71 -11.60
C THR A 41 -11.59 15.43 -10.66
N GLY A 42 -12.88 15.09 -10.73
CA GLY A 42 -13.88 15.58 -9.77
C GLY A 42 -13.86 14.87 -8.41
N ARG A 43 -12.83 14.06 -8.09
CA ARG A 43 -12.81 13.20 -6.90
C ARG A 43 -11.41 13.03 -6.31
N CYS A 44 -11.30 13.17 -5.00
CA CYS A 44 -10.11 12.78 -4.24
C CYS A 44 -9.96 11.26 -4.09
N GLY A 45 -8.78 10.80 -3.66
CA GLY A 45 -8.43 9.40 -3.41
C GLY A 45 -7.49 8.80 -4.47
N GLY A 46 -7.44 9.37 -5.67
CA GLY A 46 -6.59 8.89 -6.76
C GLY A 46 -6.86 7.42 -7.10
N ARG A 47 -5.86 6.56 -6.92
CA ARG A 47 -5.96 5.10 -7.13
C ARG A 47 -6.72 4.34 -6.04
N ILE A 48 -7.16 5.00 -4.97
CA ILE A 48 -8.11 4.44 -3.99
C ILE A 48 -9.50 4.84 -4.47
N ARG A 49 -10.29 3.88 -4.95
CA ARG A 49 -11.56 4.14 -5.62
C ARG A 49 -12.57 3.03 -5.36
N THR A 50 -13.56 3.38 -4.57
CA THR A 50 -14.79 2.60 -4.45
C THR A 50 -15.73 2.90 -5.61
N GLY A 51 -16.39 1.88 -6.12
CA GLY A 51 -17.46 1.95 -7.12
C GLY A 51 -18.65 1.08 -6.76
N ARG A 52 -19.60 0.97 -7.69
CA ARG A 52 -20.80 0.13 -7.51
C ARG A 52 -21.03 -0.75 -8.73
N ILE A 53 -21.43 -1.99 -8.48
CA ILE A 53 -21.97 -2.92 -9.48
C ILE A 53 -23.37 -3.33 -9.01
N GLY A 54 -24.39 -2.81 -9.67
CA GLY A 54 -25.77 -2.90 -9.19
C GLY A 54 -25.92 -2.28 -7.80
N SER A 55 -26.48 -3.04 -6.85
CA SER A 55 -26.61 -2.62 -5.45
C SER A 55 -25.34 -2.82 -4.62
N LYS A 56 -24.31 -3.50 -5.15
CA LYS A 56 -23.10 -3.86 -4.40
C LYS A 56 -22.02 -2.79 -4.52
N THR A 57 -21.35 -2.52 -3.39
CA THR A 57 -20.14 -1.71 -3.33
C THR A 57 -18.93 -2.58 -3.69
N VAL A 58 -18.03 -2.09 -4.53
CA VAL A 58 -16.80 -2.80 -4.92
C VAL A 58 -15.63 -1.83 -4.92
N GLU A 59 -14.43 -2.31 -4.58
CA GLU A 59 -13.21 -1.53 -4.76
C GLU A 59 -12.69 -1.73 -6.19
N ILE A 60 -12.62 -0.62 -6.94
CA ILE A 60 -12.02 -0.56 -8.28
C ILE A 60 -10.50 -0.33 -8.17
N GLY A 61 -10.07 0.26 -7.04
CA GLY A 61 -8.70 0.62 -6.74
C GLY A 61 -8.08 -0.25 -5.65
N ALA A 62 -7.32 0.38 -4.75
CA ALA A 62 -6.74 -0.29 -3.58
C ALA A 62 -7.82 -0.96 -2.71
N ASN A 63 -7.63 -2.24 -2.40
CA ASN A 63 -8.60 -3.06 -1.67
C ASN A 63 -8.01 -3.86 -0.50
N TRP A 64 -6.70 -3.76 -0.24
CA TRP A 64 -6.02 -4.45 0.86
C TRP A 64 -5.14 -3.50 1.66
N ILE A 65 -5.03 -3.77 2.96
CA ILE A 65 -3.99 -3.22 3.83
C ILE A 65 -3.03 -4.39 4.11
N HIS A 66 -1.85 -4.35 3.50
CA HIS A 66 -0.81 -5.37 3.73
C HIS A 66 -0.08 -5.13 5.05
N GLY A 67 0.26 -6.20 5.77
CA GLY A 67 0.99 -6.13 7.03
C GLY A 67 0.22 -5.33 8.07
N PRO A 68 -0.80 -5.94 8.72
CA PRO A 68 -1.68 -5.23 9.64
C PRO A 68 -1.00 -4.88 10.98
N CYS A 69 0.20 -4.31 11.00
CA CYS A 69 0.87 -3.92 12.23
C CYS A 69 0.67 -2.43 12.57
N GLN A 70 0.88 -2.05 13.83
CA GLN A 70 0.79 -0.64 14.26
C GLN A 70 1.88 0.26 13.64
N ASP A 71 2.98 -0.33 13.16
CA ASP A 71 4.00 0.40 12.41
C ASP A 71 3.53 0.76 10.99
N ASN A 72 2.57 0.02 10.43
CA ASN A 72 1.91 0.38 9.20
C ASN A 72 0.97 1.59 9.46
N PRO A 73 1.26 2.78 8.91
CA PRO A 73 0.48 3.97 9.16
C PRO A 73 -0.97 3.85 8.66
N VAL A 74 -1.21 3.08 7.60
CA VAL A 74 -2.57 2.87 7.04
C VAL A 74 -3.39 2.00 7.97
N PHE A 75 -2.81 0.90 8.47
CA PHE A 75 -3.48 0.02 9.44
C PHE A 75 -3.85 0.77 10.72
N ARG A 76 -2.87 1.49 11.29
CA ARG A 76 -3.09 2.30 12.50
C ARG A 76 -4.16 3.39 12.31
N LEU A 77 -4.24 4.01 11.13
CA LEU A 77 -5.33 4.92 10.80
C LEU A 77 -6.67 4.19 10.76
N ALA A 78 -6.74 3.02 10.11
CA ALA A 78 -7.96 2.24 10.05
C ALA A 78 -8.47 1.82 11.44
N CYS A 79 -7.57 1.40 12.35
CA CYS A 79 -7.93 1.15 13.76
C CYS A 79 -8.45 2.41 14.46
N ARG A 80 -7.78 3.55 14.28
CA ARG A 80 -8.17 4.81 14.95
C ARG A 80 -9.58 5.25 14.56
N TYR A 81 -9.98 5.01 13.31
CA TYR A 81 -11.29 5.38 12.80
C TYR A 81 -12.32 4.24 12.86
N ASP A 82 -12.00 3.15 13.55
CA ASP A 82 -12.89 1.98 13.72
C ASP A 82 -13.41 1.42 12.38
N LEU A 83 -12.51 1.34 11.39
CA LEU A 83 -12.82 0.89 10.02
C LEU A 83 -12.54 -0.59 9.80
N LEU A 84 -12.03 -1.28 10.82
CA LEU A 84 -11.66 -2.70 10.76
C LEU A 84 -12.55 -3.49 11.69
N ASP A 85 -13.02 -4.66 11.24
CA ASP A 85 -13.68 -5.59 12.15
C ASP A 85 -12.68 -6.23 13.13
N ALA A 86 -13.19 -6.78 14.22
CA ALA A 86 -12.35 -7.40 15.25
C ALA A 86 -11.48 -8.53 14.68
N ALA A 87 -11.99 -9.28 13.70
CA ALA A 87 -11.25 -10.35 13.04
C ALA A 87 -10.03 -9.81 12.27
N SER A 88 -10.16 -8.67 11.59
CA SER A 88 -9.09 -7.99 10.83
C SER A 88 -7.97 -7.44 11.71
N THR A 89 -8.20 -7.36 13.02
CA THR A 89 -7.20 -6.92 14.00
C THR A 89 -6.47 -8.08 14.70
N SER A 90 -6.82 -9.34 14.40
CA SER A 90 -6.22 -10.50 15.07
C SER A 90 -4.76 -10.74 14.67
N GLU A 91 -3.97 -11.32 15.58
CA GLU A 91 -2.57 -11.71 15.33
C GLU A 91 -2.42 -12.72 14.19
N GLU A 92 -3.43 -13.56 13.96
CA GLU A 92 -3.46 -14.53 12.86
C GLU A 92 -3.49 -13.81 11.50
N ASN A 93 -4.34 -12.77 11.34
CA ASN A 93 -4.32 -11.91 10.16
C ASN A 93 -3.04 -11.05 10.05
N GLN A 94 -2.27 -10.95 11.14
CA GLN A 94 -0.95 -10.32 11.16
C GLN A 94 0.21 -11.24 10.79
N ALA A 95 -0.01 -12.55 10.85
CA ALA A 95 1.01 -13.56 10.58
C ALA A 95 0.91 -14.16 9.17
N VAL A 96 -0.20 -13.93 8.45
CA VAL A 96 -0.29 -14.22 7.01
C VAL A 96 0.50 -13.19 6.22
N ASP A 97 1.82 -13.34 6.26
CA ASP A 97 2.58 -13.16 5.02
C ASP A 97 2.17 -14.35 4.14
N VAL A 98 1.08 -14.16 3.38
CA VAL A 98 0.75 -15.10 2.33
C VAL A 98 1.87 -14.99 1.29
N GLY A 99 2.94 -15.76 1.51
CA GLY A 99 3.92 -16.08 0.47
C GLY A 99 3.27 -16.72 -0.76
N GLY A 100 1.96 -17.00 -0.72
CA GLY A 100 1.11 -17.25 -1.86
C GLY A 100 0.19 -16.06 -2.13
N HIS A 101 0.60 -15.19 -3.05
CA HIS A 101 -0.41 -14.55 -3.89
C HIS A 101 -1.34 -15.65 -4.42
N PRO A 102 -2.69 -15.52 -4.34
CA PRO A 102 -3.57 -16.45 -5.04
C PRO A 102 -3.07 -16.56 -6.47
N PRO A 103 -3.08 -17.76 -7.08
CA PRO A 103 -2.39 -18.01 -8.35
C PRO A 103 -2.69 -16.84 -9.30
N TYR A 104 -1.64 -16.13 -9.72
CA TYR A 104 -1.77 -14.93 -10.55
C TYR A 104 -2.33 -15.33 -11.91
N VAL A 105 -3.64 -15.56 -11.99
CA VAL A 105 -4.35 -15.67 -13.26
C VAL A 105 -4.54 -14.24 -13.74
N SER A 106 -3.46 -13.68 -14.29
CA SER A 106 -3.47 -12.32 -14.79
C SER A 106 -4.41 -12.23 -15.99
N ASN A 107 -5.44 -11.40 -15.86
CA ASN A 107 -6.38 -11.12 -16.93
C ASN A 107 -6.09 -9.71 -17.44
N TRP A 108 -5.67 -9.62 -18.69
CA TRP A 108 -5.32 -8.38 -19.34
C TRP A 108 -6.46 -7.96 -20.27
N PHE A 109 -6.82 -6.70 -20.23
CA PHE A 109 -7.88 -6.14 -21.06
C PHE A 109 -7.39 -4.89 -21.78
N SER A 110 -7.83 -4.73 -23.02
CA SER A 110 -7.70 -3.47 -23.76
C SER A 110 -8.59 -2.37 -23.15
N SER A 111 -8.38 -1.12 -23.56
CA SER A 111 -9.20 0.03 -23.14
C SER A 111 -10.69 -0.09 -23.49
N SER A 112 -11.04 -0.93 -24.47
CA SER A 112 -12.43 -1.25 -24.83
C SER A 112 -13.00 -2.44 -24.05
N GLY A 113 -12.26 -3.01 -23.10
CA GLY A 113 -12.70 -4.13 -22.27
C GLY A 113 -12.54 -5.51 -22.92
N ARG A 114 -11.94 -5.62 -24.11
CA ARG A 114 -11.64 -6.94 -24.70
C ARG A 114 -10.46 -7.59 -23.99
N ARG A 115 -10.59 -8.88 -23.65
CA ARG A 115 -9.50 -9.70 -23.10
C ARG A 115 -8.38 -9.82 -24.14
N LEU A 116 -7.14 -9.62 -23.70
CA LEU A 116 -5.94 -9.77 -24.53
C LEU A 116 -5.45 -11.22 -24.51
N ASP A 117 -4.80 -11.62 -25.60
CA ASP A 117 -4.20 -12.94 -25.75
C ASP A 117 -3.02 -13.11 -24.77
N PRO A 118 -2.92 -14.24 -24.05
CA PRO A 118 -1.78 -14.55 -23.20
C PRO A 118 -0.42 -14.36 -23.88
N GLU A 119 -0.26 -14.78 -25.14
CA GLU A 119 1.02 -14.69 -25.87
C GLU A 119 1.52 -13.24 -26.01
N LEU A 120 0.58 -12.28 -26.15
CA LEU A 120 0.92 -10.86 -26.23
C LEU A 120 1.30 -10.26 -24.88
N THR A 121 0.84 -10.86 -23.79
CA THR A 121 0.97 -10.33 -22.43
C THR A 121 2.08 -10.99 -21.62
N GLU A 122 2.51 -12.19 -22.03
CA GLU A 122 3.54 -12.98 -21.36
C GLU A 122 4.87 -12.21 -21.19
N PRO A 123 5.40 -11.48 -22.18
CA PRO A 123 6.64 -10.72 -21.98
C PRO A 123 6.52 -9.63 -20.90
N ALA A 124 5.36 -8.97 -20.84
CA ALA A 124 5.10 -7.94 -19.84
C ALA A 124 4.93 -8.54 -18.44
N ALA A 125 4.25 -9.70 -18.34
CA ALA A 125 4.10 -10.44 -17.09
C ALA A 125 5.45 -10.94 -16.56
N ALA A 126 6.31 -11.46 -17.44
CA ALA A 126 7.66 -11.92 -17.08
C ALA A 126 8.53 -10.77 -16.55
N LEU A 127 8.52 -9.61 -17.22
CA LEU A 127 9.22 -8.41 -16.74
C LEU A 127 8.69 -7.93 -15.40
N PHE A 128 7.37 -7.92 -15.21
CA PHE A 128 6.78 -7.55 -13.93
C PHE A 128 7.24 -8.49 -12.80
N GLN A 129 7.26 -9.80 -13.07
CA GLN A 129 7.69 -10.79 -12.10
C GLN A 129 9.19 -10.66 -11.77
N SER A 130 10.05 -10.40 -12.75
CA SER A 130 11.48 -10.20 -12.50
C SER A 130 11.71 -8.96 -11.62
N LEU A 131 11.05 -7.84 -11.93
CA LEU A 131 11.13 -6.61 -11.14
C LEU A 131 10.62 -6.80 -9.71
N LEU A 132 9.54 -7.58 -9.54
CA LEU A 132 8.98 -7.88 -8.23
C LEU A 132 9.98 -8.67 -7.37
N LEU A 133 10.61 -9.69 -7.95
CA LEU A 133 11.62 -10.50 -7.27
C LEU A 133 12.86 -9.66 -6.90
N GLU A 134 13.37 -8.85 -7.82
CA GLU A 134 14.49 -7.93 -7.55
C GLU A 134 14.17 -6.95 -6.42
N CYS A 135 12.93 -6.44 -6.37
CA CYS A 135 12.47 -5.54 -5.31
C CYS A 135 12.38 -6.25 -3.95
N GLN A 136 11.92 -7.51 -3.93
CA GLN A 136 11.90 -8.34 -2.71
C GLN A 136 13.32 -8.59 -2.19
N ASP A 137 14.25 -8.93 -3.08
CA ASP A 137 15.66 -9.13 -2.74
C ASP A 137 16.32 -7.85 -2.21
N PHE A 138 16.05 -6.71 -2.86
CA PHE A 138 16.53 -5.40 -2.40
C PHE A 138 16.00 -5.06 -1.00
N HIS A 139 14.72 -5.32 -0.75
CA HIS A 139 14.11 -5.08 0.55
C HIS A 139 14.71 -5.99 1.64
N ALA A 140 14.85 -7.28 1.35
CA ALA A 140 15.39 -8.27 2.27
C ALA A 140 16.89 -8.05 2.59
N SER A 141 17.67 -7.61 1.60
CA SER A 141 19.09 -7.28 1.77
C SER A 141 19.34 -5.97 2.51
N GLY A 142 18.30 -5.16 2.77
CA GLY A 142 18.41 -3.89 3.47
C GLY A 142 19.14 -2.81 2.67
N GLY A 143 19.03 -2.85 1.34
CA GLY A 143 19.65 -1.86 0.46
C GLY A 143 19.20 -0.43 0.79
N SER A 144 20.13 0.52 0.76
CA SER A 144 19.79 1.95 0.92
C SER A 144 18.94 2.40 -0.27
N PRO A 145 17.74 2.97 -0.05
CA PRO A 145 16.93 3.51 -1.14
C PRO A 145 17.73 4.55 -1.93
N HIS A 146 17.58 4.56 -3.25
CA HIS A 146 18.11 5.66 -4.03
C HIS A 146 17.50 6.99 -3.55
N PRO A 147 18.30 8.08 -3.47
CA PRO A 147 17.78 9.37 -3.08
C PRO A 147 16.65 9.78 -4.03
N ALA A 148 15.54 10.24 -3.44
CA ALA A 148 14.41 10.73 -4.21
C ALA A 148 14.86 11.90 -5.11
N TRP A 149 14.36 11.92 -6.35
CA TRP A 149 14.66 13.01 -7.28
C TRP A 149 14.31 14.36 -6.63
N GLY A 150 15.26 15.30 -6.63
CA GLY A 150 15.09 16.63 -6.04
C GLY A 150 15.70 16.82 -4.64
N VAL A 151 16.18 15.77 -3.97
CA VAL A 151 17.03 15.94 -2.77
C VAL A 151 18.45 16.27 -3.24
N ARG A 152 18.74 17.55 -3.50
CA ARG A 152 20.14 18.00 -3.59
C ARG A 152 20.67 18.11 -2.17
N GLU A 153 21.63 17.26 -1.81
CA GLU A 153 22.44 17.52 -0.62
C GLU A 153 23.17 18.85 -0.84
N GLY A 154 22.81 19.86 -0.05
CA GLY A 154 23.53 21.13 -0.06
C GLY A 154 24.97 20.88 0.40
N PRO A 155 25.95 21.64 -0.10
CA PRO A 155 27.34 21.51 0.35
C PRO A 155 27.42 21.94 1.82
N GLY A 156 27.47 20.96 2.73
CA GLY A 156 27.58 21.20 4.18
C GLY A 156 26.80 20.27 5.10
N ALA A 157 25.92 19.40 4.58
CA ALA A 157 25.31 18.36 5.40
C ALA A 157 26.29 17.19 5.57
N GLY A 158 27.00 17.12 6.70
CA GLY A 158 27.71 15.90 7.10
C GLY A 158 26.74 14.72 7.17
N PRO A 159 27.21 13.45 7.17
CA PRO A 159 26.36 12.28 7.05
C PRO A 159 25.42 12.18 8.26
N GLY A 160 24.21 12.73 8.09
CA GLY A 160 23.10 12.55 9.00
C GLY A 160 22.70 11.09 8.92
N ARG A 161 23.18 10.30 9.88
CA ARG A 161 22.83 8.89 10.04
C ARG A 161 21.34 8.78 10.34
N GLY A 162 20.50 8.81 9.32
CA GLY A 162 19.16 8.25 9.35
C GLY A 162 19.28 6.74 9.43
N ARG A 163 19.54 6.20 10.63
CA ARG A 163 19.39 4.76 10.86
C ARG A 163 17.92 4.43 10.68
N VAL A 164 17.57 3.77 9.58
CA VAL A 164 16.46 2.82 9.62
C VAL A 164 16.95 1.72 10.55
N ALA A 165 16.36 1.64 11.74
CA ALA A 165 16.71 0.61 12.71
C ALA A 165 16.24 -0.75 12.18
N GLY A 166 17.11 -1.41 11.41
CA GLY A 166 17.02 -2.85 11.21
C GLY A 166 17.24 -3.52 12.57
N ARG A 167 16.17 -3.98 13.22
CA ARG A 167 16.31 -4.85 14.38
C ARG A 167 16.76 -6.23 13.90
N ARG A 168 18.02 -6.56 14.17
CA ARG A 168 18.46 -7.95 14.28
C ARG A 168 17.75 -8.58 15.48
N GLY A 169 16.80 -9.47 15.21
CA GLY A 169 16.20 -10.36 16.20
C GLY A 169 16.52 -11.80 15.82
N GLY A 170 17.70 -12.28 16.19
CA GLY A 170 18.01 -13.70 16.16
C GLY A 170 17.27 -14.40 17.30
N GLY A 171 16.30 -15.24 16.96
CA GLY A 171 15.66 -16.18 17.86
C GLY A 171 15.24 -17.40 17.04
N GLN A 172 16.06 -18.45 17.06
CA GLN A 172 15.71 -19.75 16.48
C GLN A 172 14.65 -20.39 17.39
N GLY A 173 13.38 -20.27 17.00
CA GLY A 173 12.28 -21.11 17.49
C GLY A 173 12.05 -22.28 16.54
N PRO A 174 11.51 -23.42 17.01
CA PRO A 174 11.53 -24.67 16.27
C PRO A 174 10.67 -24.59 15.00
N ARG A 175 11.24 -25.04 13.88
CA ARG A 175 10.55 -25.21 12.60
C ARG A 175 9.37 -26.17 12.77
N ALA A 176 8.16 -25.64 12.76
CA ALA A 176 6.95 -26.47 12.68
C ALA A 176 6.94 -27.18 11.33
N ARG A 177 6.80 -28.51 11.37
CA ARG A 177 6.73 -29.37 10.19
C ARG A 177 5.47 -29.01 9.40
N HIS A 178 5.63 -28.88 8.10
CA HIS A 178 4.54 -28.74 7.14
C HIS A 178 3.61 -29.96 7.23
N ASP A 179 2.34 -29.72 7.52
CA ASP A 179 1.25 -30.66 7.25
C ASP A 179 0.37 -30.05 6.16
N GLU A 180 0.47 -30.61 4.95
CA GLU A 180 -0.15 -30.16 3.69
C GLU A 180 -1.69 -30.29 3.63
N ARG A 181 -2.39 -30.45 4.76
CA ARG A 181 -3.82 -30.82 4.76
C ARG A 181 -4.81 -29.73 5.18
N ALA A 182 -4.37 -28.50 5.45
CA ALA A 182 -5.26 -27.41 5.88
C ALA A 182 -5.72 -26.44 4.78
N ALA A 183 -5.20 -26.54 3.55
CA ALA A 183 -5.45 -25.56 2.48
C ALA A 183 -6.80 -25.68 1.75
N GLN A 184 -7.76 -26.49 2.23
CA GLN A 184 -9.06 -26.71 1.54
C GLN A 184 -10.31 -26.26 2.31
N ALA A 185 -10.19 -25.71 3.53
CA ALA A 185 -11.35 -25.32 4.33
C ALA A 185 -11.50 -23.79 4.41
N GLY A 186 -11.93 -23.17 3.31
CA GLY A 186 -12.20 -21.71 3.30
C GLY A 186 -13.18 -21.23 2.23
N VAL A 187 -13.76 -22.12 1.42
CA VAL A 187 -14.86 -21.78 0.51
C VAL A 187 -16.18 -22.12 1.20
N LEU A 188 -16.58 -21.30 2.18
CA LEU A 188 -17.94 -21.40 2.72
C LEU A 188 -18.89 -20.60 1.83
N HIS A 189 -19.51 -21.32 0.89
CA HIS A 189 -20.70 -20.89 0.17
C HIS A 189 -21.75 -20.39 1.16
N GLN A 190 -22.04 -19.09 1.21
CA GLN A 190 -23.28 -18.60 1.81
C GLN A 190 -24.44 -18.98 0.88
N ARG A 191 -25.06 -20.13 1.11
CA ARG A 191 -26.41 -20.42 0.63
C ARG A 191 -27.39 -19.78 1.61
N HIS A 192 -28.05 -18.69 1.20
CA HIS A 192 -29.24 -18.21 1.91
C HIS A 192 -30.46 -19.03 1.47
N PRO A 193 -31.36 -19.42 2.39
CA PRO A 193 -32.61 -20.09 2.04
C PRO A 193 -33.59 -19.09 1.40
N LEU A 194 -34.22 -19.53 0.30
CA LEU A 194 -35.40 -18.88 -0.26
C LEU A 194 -36.59 -19.19 0.67
N HIS A 195 -37.16 -18.17 1.29
CA HIS A 195 -38.51 -18.26 1.85
C HIS A 195 -39.49 -17.74 0.80
N GLY A 196 -40.42 -18.60 0.41
CA GLY A 196 -41.71 -18.22 -0.16
C GLY A 196 -42.73 -17.95 0.93
#